data_AF-A0A6J1EYE7-F1
#
_entry.id   AF-A0A6J1EYE7-F1
#
_cell.length_a   1.000
_cell.length_b   1.000
_cell.length_c   1.000
_cell.angle_alpha   90.00
_cell.angle_beta   90.00
_cell.angle_gamma   90.00
#
_symmetry.space_group_name_H-M   'P 1'
#
loop_
_entity.id
_entity.type
_entity.pdbx_description
1 polymer ?
#
loop_
_entity_poly.entity_id
_entity_poly.type
_entity_poly.pdbx_seq_one_letter_code
_entity_poly.pdbx_strand_id
1 'polypeptide(L)'
;MSLKIAKEIGDYLKTEYEGDERIRGMKVLNLIRDFELQQMKEFESVKEYSDRLLSIAKKVRLLGSVLNHFRIVEKLLVTILEKFEATITTLENINDLSKISLTKLLNVLQAQEYKRSMRQEGPLNKCFVSNLNPMEKEQITLLAS
;
A
#
# COMPACT_ATOMS: atom_id res chain seq x y z
N MET A 1 -24.98 52.02 -7.71
CA MET A 1 -23.63 51.48 -7.95
C MET A 1 -23.26 50.32 -7.02
N SER A 2 -23.59 50.35 -5.72
CA SER A 2 -23.21 49.32 -4.73
C SER A 2 -23.67 47.89 -5.06
N LEU A 3 -24.89 47.71 -5.56
CA LEU A 3 -25.47 46.40 -5.90
C LEU A 3 -24.75 45.70 -7.08
N LYS A 4 -24.21 46.48 -8.02
CA LYS A 4 -23.50 45.95 -9.19
C LYS A 4 -22.12 45.40 -8.80
N ILE A 5 -21.41 46.15 -7.96
CA ILE A 5 -20.10 45.75 -7.41
C ILE A 5 -20.25 44.50 -6.52
N ALA A 6 -21.29 44.44 -5.68
CA ALA A 6 -21.54 43.26 -4.85
C ALA A 6 -21.79 41.99 -5.70
N LYS A 7 -22.51 42.11 -6.82
CA LYS A 7 -22.74 41.01 -7.75
C LYS A 7 -21.44 40.56 -8.43
N GLU A 8 -20.65 41.51 -8.93
CA GLU A 8 -19.36 41.22 -9.58
C GLU A 8 -18.37 40.53 -8.63
N ILE A 9 -18.30 40.96 -7.37
CA ILE A 9 -17.48 40.30 -6.32
C ILE A 9 -18.00 38.88 -6.04
N GLY A 10 -19.32 38.70 -5.95
CA GLY A 10 -19.93 37.38 -5.75
C GLY A 10 -19.66 36.40 -6.89
N ASP A 11 -19.78 36.86 -8.13
CA ASP A 11 -19.53 36.05 -9.33
C ASP A 11 -18.03 35.69 -9.45
N TYR A 12 -17.13 36.62 -9.11
CA TYR A 12 -15.67 36.37 -9.05
C TYR A 12 -15.33 35.30 -8.00
N LEU A 13 -15.80 35.48 -6.75
CA LEU A 13 -15.54 34.52 -5.67
C LEU A 13 -16.08 33.12 -6.00
N LYS A 14 -17.28 33.05 -6.59
CA LYS A 14 -17.86 31.78 -7.03
C LYS A 14 -17.00 31.10 -8.09
N THR A 15 -16.50 31.84 -9.07
CA THR A 15 -15.66 31.31 -10.14
C THR A 15 -14.32 30.78 -9.61
N GLU A 16 -13.68 31.51 -8.69
CA GLU A 16 -12.45 31.08 -8.02
C GLU A 16 -12.67 29.79 -7.20
N TYR A 17 -13.74 29.74 -6.40
CA TYR A 17 -14.07 28.54 -5.60
C TYR A 17 -14.43 27.33 -6.47
N GLU A 18 -15.22 27.50 -7.53
CA GLU A 18 -15.52 26.42 -8.48
C GLU A 18 -14.27 25.95 -9.23
N GLY A 19 -13.31 26.85 -9.49
CA GLY A 19 -12.00 26.51 -10.03
C GLY A 19 -11.21 25.61 -9.08
N ASP A 20 -11.19 25.95 -7.79
CA ASP A 20 -10.56 25.14 -6.75
C ASP A 20 -11.26 23.77 -6.58
N GLU A 21 -12.60 23.73 -6.63
CA GLU A 21 -13.36 22.47 -6.60
C GLU A 21 -13.07 21.56 -7.80
N ARG A 22 -13.03 22.12 -9.02
CA ARG A 22 -12.67 21.37 -10.23
C ARG A 22 -11.26 20.80 -10.13
N ILE A 23 -10.30 21.60 -9.68
CA ILE A 23 -8.91 21.16 -9.48
C ILE A 23 -8.83 20.08 -8.38
N ARG A 24 -9.56 20.25 -7.28
CA ARG A 24 -9.65 19.26 -6.20
C ARG A 24 -10.22 17.93 -6.70
N GLY A 25 -11.31 17.99 -7.47
CA GLY A 25 -11.91 16.82 -8.10
C GLY A 25 -10.93 16.09 -9.03
N MET A 26 -10.22 16.83 -9.88
CA MET A 26 -9.19 16.25 -10.75
C MET A 26 -8.05 15.59 -9.97
N LYS A 27 -7.58 16.22 -8.88
CA LYS A 27 -6.57 15.62 -7.99
C LYS A 27 -7.06 14.32 -7.36
N VAL A 28 -8.31 14.25 -6.93
CA VAL A 28 -8.91 13.01 -6.42
C VAL A 28 -8.92 11.94 -7.51
N LEU A 29 -9.39 12.25 -8.72
CA LEU A 29 -9.43 11.28 -9.82
C LEU A 29 -8.05 10.73 -10.17
N ASN A 30 -7.02 11.58 -10.18
CA ASN A 30 -5.64 11.15 -10.40
C ASN A 30 -5.16 10.20 -9.29
N LEU A 31 -5.47 10.48 -8.02
CA LEU A 31 -5.13 9.59 -6.92
C LEU A 31 -5.88 8.25 -6.99
N ILE A 32 -7.16 8.25 -7.42
CA ILE A 32 -7.89 7.01 -7.66
C ILE A 32 -7.22 6.22 -8.79
N ARG A 33 -6.84 6.86 -9.88
CA ARG A 33 -6.09 6.20 -10.96
C ARG A 33 -4.77 5.62 -10.47
N ASP A 34 -4.01 6.38 -9.68
CA ASP A 34 -2.74 5.92 -9.10
C ASP A 34 -2.94 4.72 -8.16
N PHE A 35 -4.04 4.70 -7.40
CA PHE A 35 -4.46 3.57 -6.58
C PHE A 35 -4.74 2.34 -7.44
N GLU A 36 -5.53 2.48 -8.51
CA GLU A 36 -5.86 1.36 -9.39
C GLU A 36 -4.65 0.81 -10.15
N LEU A 37 -3.62 1.62 -10.38
CA LEU A 37 -2.36 1.19 -11.00
C LEU A 37 -1.38 0.54 -10.02
N GLN A 38 -1.64 0.58 -8.71
CA GLN A 38 -0.75 -0.08 -7.75
C GLN A 38 -0.75 -1.60 -7.95
N GLN A 39 0.44 -2.18 -7.91
CA GLN A 39 0.67 -3.62 -7.83
C GLN A 39 1.77 -3.90 -6.80
N MET A 40 1.71 -5.07 -6.16
CA MET A 40 2.76 -5.51 -5.24
C MET A 40 3.99 -5.92 -6.06
N LYS A 41 5.18 -5.45 -5.66
CA LYS A 41 6.44 -5.85 -6.30
C LYS A 41 6.94 -7.17 -5.70
N GLU A 42 7.73 -7.93 -6.46
CA GLU A 42 8.22 -9.27 -6.09
C GLU A 42 8.90 -9.33 -4.70
N PHE A 43 9.78 -8.37 -4.44
CA PHE A 43 10.59 -8.24 -3.22
C PHE A 43 10.04 -7.22 -2.22
N GLU A 44 8.88 -6.63 -2.51
CA GLU A 44 8.23 -5.73 -1.57
C GLU A 44 7.54 -6.54 -0.46
N SER A 45 7.62 -6.06 0.77
CA SER A 45 6.91 -6.65 1.91
C SER A 45 5.41 -6.30 1.88
N VAL A 46 4.60 -7.14 2.51
CA VAL A 46 3.15 -6.87 2.65
C VAL A 46 2.91 -5.52 3.33
N LYS A 47 3.74 -5.19 4.34
CA LYS A 47 3.64 -3.92 5.07
C LYS A 47 3.89 -2.73 4.16
N GLU A 48 5.02 -2.72 3.44
CA GLU A 48 5.36 -1.63 2.51
C GLU A 48 4.26 -1.41 1.47
N TYR A 49 3.74 -2.50 0.90
CA TYR A 49 2.68 -2.42 -0.10
C TYR A 49 1.41 -1.80 0.48
N SER A 50 0.99 -2.30 1.64
CA SER A 50 -0.19 -1.77 2.34
C SER A 50 -0.05 -0.31 2.74
N ASP A 51 1.15 0.12 3.16
CA ASP A 51 1.46 1.50 3.52
C ASP A 51 1.33 2.43 2.30
N ARG A 52 1.71 1.98 1.09
CA ARG A 52 1.49 2.73 -0.15
C ARG A 52 0.00 2.95 -0.44
N LEU A 53 -0.80 1.89 -0.36
CA LEU A 53 -2.25 1.97 -0.58
C LEU A 53 -2.92 2.92 0.42
N LEU A 54 -2.55 2.80 1.71
CA LEU A 54 -3.05 3.66 2.78
C LEU A 54 -2.61 5.12 2.62
N SER A 55 -1.41 5.36 2.11
CA SER A 55 -0.93 6.71 1.80
C SER A 55 -1.78 7.39 0.74
N ILE A 56 -2.18 6.68 -0.32
CA ILE A 56 -3.09 7.21 -1.35
C ILE A 56 -4.47 7.49 -0.74
N ALA A 57 -5.03 6.54 0.03
CA ALA A 57 -6.32 6.73 0.70
C ALA A 57 -6.31 7.95 1.65
N LYS A 58 -5.20 8.17 2.37
CA LYS A 58 -5.00 9.36 3.21
C LYS A 58 -5.01 10.65 2.39
N LYS A 59 -4.32 10.69 1.24
CA LYS A 59 -4.32 11.86 0.35
C LYS A 59 -5.72 12.16 -0.21
N VAL A 60 -6.46 11.13 -0.61
CA VAL A 60 -7.87 11.28 -1.05
C VAL A 60 -8.73 11.88 0.07
N ARG A 61 -8.54 11.41 1.31
CA ARG A 61 -9.22 11.96 2.51
C ARG A 61 -8.90 13.42 2.78
N LEU A 62 -7.64 13.83 2.60
CA LEU A 62 -7.23 15.24 2.75
C LEU A 62 -7.88 16.16 1.71
N LEU A 63 -8.32 15.62 0.57
CA LEU A 63 -9.04 16.36 -0.47
C LEU A 63 -10.57 16.34 -0.27
N GLY A 64 -11.07 15.80 0.85
CA GLY A 64 -12.50 15.77 1.17
C GLY A 64 -13.27 14.57 0.60
N SER A 65 -12.60 13.62 -0.04
CA SER A 65 -13.20 12.39 -0.58
C SER A 65 -12.82 11.17 0.26
N VAL A 66 -13.57 10.07 0.17
CA VAL A 66 -13.28 8.86 0.95
C VAL A 66 -12.98 7.67 0.03
N LEU A 67 -11.86 6.99 0.28
CA LEU A 67 -11.57 5.68 -0.30
C LEU A 67 -11.80 4.62 0.78
N ASN A 68 -12.81 3.78 0.58
CA ASN A 68 -13.27 2.80 1.57
C ASN A 68 -12.19 1.72 1.83
N HIS A 69 -12.02 1.32 3.10
CA HIS A 69 -11.19 0.18 3.48
C HIS A 69 -11.53 -1.10 2.72
N PHE A 70 -12.80 -1.31 2.36
CA PHE A 70 -13.22 -2.43 1.52
C PHE A 70 -12.48 -2.45 0.18
N ARG A 71 -12.37 -1.30 -0.51
CA ARG A 71 -11.58 -1.21 -1.76
C ARG A 71 -10.10 -1.49 -1.56
N ILE A 72 -9.54 -1.12 -0.40
CA ILE A 72 -8.14 -1.42 -0.06
C ILE A 72 -7.96 -2.93 0.11
N VAL A 73 -8.91 -3.60 0.77
CA VAL A 73 -8.93 -5.05 0.92
C VAL A 73 -9.04 -5.74 -0.43
N GLU A 74 -10.00 -5.36 -1.27
CA GLU A 74 -10.13 -5.89 -2.64
C GLU A 74 -8.84 -5.71 -3.44
N LYS A 75 -8.25 -4.50 -3.35
CA LYS A 75 -7.00 -4.21 -4.06
C LYS A 75 -5.87 -5.11 -3.60
N LEU A 76 -5.71 -5.31 -2.29
CA LEU A 76 -4.73 -6.24 -1.73
C LEU A 76 -4.96 -7.65 -2.25
N LEU A 77 -6.19 -8.18 -2.18
CA LEU A 77 -6.49 -9.54 -2.62
C LEU A 77 -6.19 -9.77 -4.11
N VAL A 78 -6.48 -8.79 -4.96
CA VAL A 78 -6.30 -8.92 -6.42
C VAL A 78 -4.84 -8.74 -6.87
N THR A 79 -4.04 -8.00 -6.12
CA THR A 79 -2.68 -7.61 -6.55
C THR A 79 -1.56 -8.25 -5.74
N ILE A 80 -1.92 -9.01 -4.70
CA ILE A 80 -0.95 -9.74 -3.92
C ILE A 80 -0.33 -10.86 -4.77
N LEU A 81 0.94 -11.15 -4.52
CA LEU A 81 1.69 -12.12 -5.30
C LEU A 81 1.14 -13.55 -5.10
N GLU A 82 1.29 -14.39 -6.12
CA GLU A 82 0.87 -15.81 -6.14
C GLU A 82 1.34 -16.59 -4.90
N LYS A 83 2.49 -16.18 -4.34
CA LYS A 83 3.02 -16.75 -3.11
C LYS A 83 1.99 -16.71 -1.97
N PHE A 84 1.02 -15.78 -1.92
CA PHE A 84 0.03 -15.70 -0.84
C PHE A 84 -1.30 -16.41 -1.13
N GLU A 85 -1.50 -16.96 -2.33
CA GLU A 85 -2.78 -17.55 -2.80
C GLU A 85 -3.34 -18.59 -1.82
N ALA A 86 -2.53 -19.58 -1.42
CA ALA A 86 -2.98 -20.62 -0.49
C ALA A 86 -3.46 -20.05 0.87
N THR A 87 -2.85 -18.95 1.32
CA THR A 87 -3.26 -18.26 2.55
C THR A 87 -4.56 -17.50 2.36
N ILE A 88 -4.76 -16.88 1.19
CA ILE A 88 -6.02 -16.20 0.83
C ILE A 88 -7.15 -17.22 0.71
N THR A 89 -6.98 -18.29 -0.06
CA THR A 89 -8.00 -19.35 -0.20
C THR A 89 -8.41 -19.93 1.15
N THR A 90 -7.44 -20.16 2.05
CA THR A 90 -7.74 -20.61 3.41
C THR A 90 -8.55 -19.57 4.18
N LEU A 91 -8.20 -18.30 4.06
CA LEU A 91 -8.89 -17.20 4.75
C LEU A 91 -10.34 -17.02 4.24
N GLU A 92 -10.55 -17.14 2.93
CA GLU A 92 -11.83 -17.09 2.24
C GLU A 92 -12.76 -18.25 2.64
N ASN A 93 -12.21 -19.46 2.76
CA ASN A 93 -12.98 -20.62 3.20
C ASN A 93 -13.44 -20.50 4.66
N ILE A 94 -12.67 -19.81 5.51
CA ILE A 94 -12.98 -19.64 6.93
C ILE A 94 -13.90 -18.43 7.16
N ASN A 95 -13.78 -17.39 6.34
CA ASN A 95 -14.56 -16.16 6.48
C ASN A 95 -15.06 -15.68 5.12
N ASP A 96 -16.34 -15.31 5.09
CA ASP A 96 -16.91 -14.52 4.00
C ASP A 96 -16.01 -13.31 3.70
N LEU A 97 -15.58 -13.18 2.44
CA LEU A 97 -14.73 -12.10 1.93
C LEU A 97 -15.24 -10.71 2.32
N SER A 98 -16.56 -10.55 2.38
CA SER A 98 -17.22 -9.30 2.76
C SER A 98 -17.03 -8.90 4.23
N LYS A 99 -16.60 -9.85 5.08
CA LYS A 99 -16.43 -9.66 6.54
C LYS A 99 -14.97 -9.55 6.96
N ILE A 100 -14.02 -9.69 6.04
CA ILE A 100 -12.60 -9.61 6.36
C ILE A 100 -12.21 -8.14 6.56
N SER A 101 -11.84 -7.79 7.79
CA SER A 101 -11.28 -6.47 8.07
C SER A 101 -9.86 -6.33 7.51
N LEU A 102 -9.49 -5.11 7.13
CA LEU A 102 -8.15 -4.81 6.63
C LEU A 102 -7.06 -5.25 7.61
N THR A 103 -7.25 -4.98 8.91
CA THR A 103 -6.31 -5.38 9.96
C THR A 103 -6.13 -6.90 10.03
N LYS A 104 -7.24 -7.66 9.94
CA LYS A 104 -7.18 -9.13 9.96
C LYS A 104 -6.40 -9.66 8.76
N LEU A 105 -6.69 -9.14 7.57
CA LEU A 105 -5.98 -9.53 6.34
C LEU A 105 -4.48 -9.25 6.46
N LEU A 106 -4.09 -8.03 6.84
CA LEU A 106 -2.68 -7.66 6.98
C LEU A 106 -1.95 -8.52 8.01
N ASN A 107 -2.57 -8.80 9.16
CA ASN A 107 -1.97 -9.65 10.20
C ASN A 107 -1.72 -11.08 9.69
N VAL A 108 -2.67 -11.66 8.97
CA VAL A 108 -2.53 -13.02 8.40
C VAL A 108 -1.39 -13.08 7.38
N LEU A 109 -1.35 -12.10 6.48
CA LEU A 109 -0.34 -12.03 5.41
C LEU A 109 1.05 -11.76 5.96
N GLN A 110 1.20 -10.83 6.90
CA GLN A 110 2.48 -10.54 7.56
C GLN A 110 2.99 -11.73 8.38
N ALA A 111 2.10 -12.43 9.10
CA ALA A 111 2.47 -13.65 9.82
C ALA A 111 2.97 -14.74 8.86
N GLN A 112 2.36 -14.87 7.68
CA GLN A 112 2.81 -15.81 6.66
C GLN A 112 4.16 -15.41 6.05
N GLU A 113 4.36 -14.12 5.76
CA GLU A 113 5.61 -13.57 5.28
C GLU A 113 6.75 -13.83 6.27
N TYR A 114 6.53 -13.53 7.55
CA TYR A 114 7.49 -13.80 8.64
C TYR A 114 7.84 -15.30 8.73
N LYS A 115 6.84 -16.20 8.71
CA LYS A 115 7.07 -17.66 8.73
C LYS A 115 7.91 -18.14 7.55
N ARG A 116 7.75 -17.53 6.37
CA ARG A 116 8.56 -17.86 5.19
C ARG A 116 9.97 -17.34 5.31
N SER A 117 10.15 -16.12 5.81
CA SER A 117 11.48 -15.58 6.09
C SER A 117 12.28 -16.51 7.00
N MET A 118 11.68 -16.97 8.10
CA MET A 118 12.32 -17.91 9.04
C MET A 118 12.65 -19.29 8.42
N ARG A 119 11.94 -19.69 7.37
CA ARG A 119 12.21 -20.95 6.64
C ARG A 119 13.20 -20.75 5.48
N GLN A 120 13.33 -19.53 4.97
CA GLN A 120 14.27 -19.13 3.92
C GLN A 120 15.63 -18.67 4.49
N GLU A 121 15.77 -18.51 5.81
CA GLU A 121 17.07 -18.44 6.52
C GLU A 121 17.81 -19.80 6.54
N GLY A 122 17.83 -20.48 5.38
CA GLY A 122 18.68 -21.61 5.05
C GLY A 122 18.49 -21.99 3.57
N PRO A 123 19.52 -22.46 2.84
CA PRO A 123 20.96 -22.23 2.89
C PRO A 123 21.40 -21.21 1.83
N LEU A 124 20.69 -20.09 1.60
CA LEU A 124 21.18 -19.07 0.64
C LEU A 124 22.48 -18.39 1.11
N ASN A 125 22.71 -18.32 2.43
CA ASN A 125 23.98 -17.86 2.99
C ASN A 125 25.13 -18.87 2.83
N LYS A 126 24.89 -20.14 2.45
CA LYS A 126 26.00 -21.05 2.10
C LYS A 126 26.65 -20.69 0.75
N CYS A 127 25.88 -20.10 -0.18
CA CYS A 127 26.39 -19.73 -1.50
C CYS A 127 27.17 -18.40 -1.48
N PHE A 128 26.77 -17.46 -0.62
CA PHE A 128 27.54 -16.24 -0.41
C PHE A 128 28.86 -16.54 0.33
N VAL A 129 28.82 -17.36 1.38
CA VAL A 129 30.04 -17.70 2.14
C VAL A 129 31.01 -18.58 1.33
N SER A 130 30.54 -19.40 0.38
CA SER A 130 31.44 -20.20 -0.46
C SER A 130 32.32 -19.37 -1.41
N ASN A 131 31.88 -18.15 -1.76
CA ASN A 131 32.58 -17.25 -2.70
C ASN A 131 33.42 -16.16 -2.02
N LEU A 132 33.39 -16.08 -0.68
CA LEU A 132 34.23 -15.18 0.08
C LEU A 132 35.66 -15.72 0.18
N ASN A 133 36.63 -14.82 0.05
CA ASN A 133 38.04 -15.15 0.18
C ASN A 133 38.38 -15.51 1.66
N PRO A 134 39.48 -16.24 1.94
CA PRO A 134 39.76 -16.74 3.28
C PRO A 134 39.81 -15.65 4.37
N MET A 135 40.23 -14.43 4.02
CA MET A 135 40.26 -13.27 4.93
C MET A 135 38.86 -12.79 5.35
N GLU A 136 37.90 -12.80 4.43
CA GLU A 136 36.52 -12.40 4.71
C GLU A 136 35.82 -13.42 5.64
N LYS A 137 36.18 -14.70 5.54
CA LYS A 137 35.65 -15.77 6.43
C LYS A 137 36.15 -15.61 7.86
N GLU A 138 37.40 -15.20 8.05
CA GLU A 138 38.00 -15.04 9.37
C GLU A 138 37.42 -13.83 10.13
N GLN A 139 37.13 -12.73 9.42
CA GLN A 139 36.48 -11.54 10.00
C GLN A 139 35.06 -11.83 10.49
N ILE A 140 34.30 -12.65 9.76
CA ILE A 140 32.94 -13.04 10.17
C ILE A 140 32.96 -13.95 11.40
N THR A 141 34.00 -14.79 11.54
CA THR A 141 34.11 -15.72 12.67
C THR A 141 34.48 -14.99 13.97
N LEU A 142 35.33 -13.95 13.90
CA LEU A 142 35.74 -13.16 15.06
C LEU A 142 34.64 -12.20 15.58
N LEU A 143 33.65 -11.86 14.76
CA LEU A 143 32.50 -11.05 15.19
C LEU A 143 31.39 -11.87 15.87
N ALA A 144 31.47 -13.20 15.77
CA ALA A 144 30.50 -14.13 16.36
C ALA A 144 30.98 -14.79 17.67
N SER A 145 32.19 -14.43 18.15
CA SER A 145 32.80 -14.84 19.42
C SER A 145 32.92 -13.67 20.39
#